data_AF-A0A2D9CD53-F1
#
_entry.id   AF-A0A2D9CD53-F1
#
_cell.length_a   1.000
_cell.length_b   1.000
_cell.length_c   1.000
_cell.angle_alpha   90.00
_cell.angle_beta   90.00
_cell.angle_gamma   90.00
#
_symmetry.space_group_name_H-M   'P 1'
#
loop_
_entity.id
_entity.type
_entity.pdbx_description
1 polymer ?
#
loop_
_entity_poly.entity_id
_entity_poly.type
_entity_poly.pdbx_seq_one_letter_code
_entity_poly.pdbx_strand_id
1 'polypeptide(L)'
;MFQRAEKEIFEGKARFKQGGFYVGDKMSDLKAAAKVGATPILVRTGHGVATEEELSKFSKEKLRKKTKVFDNLLQFVERLP
;
A
#
# COMPACT_ATOMS: atom_id res chain seq x y z
N MET A 1 -10.45 10.70 -3.10
CA MET A 1 -9.85 9.90 -4.18
C MET A 1 -10.38 8.46 -4.16
N PHE A 2 -10.08 7.63 -3.16
CA PHE A 2 -10.48 6.20 -3.12
C PHE A 2 -11.98 5.93 -3.23
N GLN A 3 -12.83 6.53 -2.40
CA GLN A 3 -14.30 6.33 -2.47
C GLN A 3 -14.89 6.78 -3.82
N ARG A 4 -14.30 7.82 -4.40
CA ARG A 4 -14.69 8.32 -5.71
C ARG A 4 -14.28 7.33 -6.81
N ALA A 5 -13.08 6.76 -6.72
CA ALA A 5 -12.61 5.71 -7.63
C ALA A 5 -13.46 4.44 -7.52
N GLU A 6 -13.83 4.00 -6.31
CA GLU A 6 -14.76 2.87 -6.12
C GLU A 6 -16.07 3.10 -6.86
N LYS A 7 -16.63 4.31 -6.77
CA LYS A 7 -17.91 4.65 -7.40
C LYS A 7 -17.82 4.88 -8.91
N GLU A 8 -16.79 5.59 -9.38
CA GLU A 8 -16.71 6.09 -10.76
C GLU A 8 -15.88 5.19 -11.68
N ILE A 9 -14.81 4.57 -11.18
CA ILE A 9 -13.92 3.71 -11.99
C ILE A 9 -14.34 2.25 -11.87
N PHE A 10 -14.62 1.80 -10.64
CA PHE A 10 -14.99 0.41 -10.37
C PHE A 10 -16.49 0.19 -10.31
N GLU A 11 -17.32 1.22 -10.51
CA GLU A 11 -18.79 1.13 -10.49
C GLU A 11 -19.36 0.42 -9.25
N GLY A 12 -18.68 0.54 -8.10
CA GLY A 12 -19.02 -0.14 -6.85
C GLY A 12 -18.67 -1.63 -6.80
N LYS A 13 -18.10 -2.20 -7.87
CA LYS A 13 -17.75 -3.63 -7.98
C LYS A 13 -16.46 -4.00 -7.24
N ALA A 14 -15.59 -3.04 -6.95
CA ALA A 14 -14.37 -3.25 -6.18
C ALA A 14 -14.37 -2.38 -4.90
N ARG A 15 -13.89 -2.94 -3.79
CA ARG A 15 -13.78 -2.25 -2.49
C ARG A 15 -12.36 -2.36 -1.95
N PHE A 16 -11.70 -1.23 -1.74
CA PHE A 16 -10.33 -1.17 -1.20
C PHE A 16 -10.24 -1.76 0.21
N LYS A 17 -11.28 -1.54 1.03
CA LYS A 17 -11.36 -2.03 2.42
C LYS A 17 -11.46 -3.56 2.54
N GLN A 18 -11.79 -4.28 1.46
CA GLN A 18 -12.11 -5.70 1.48
C GLN A 18 -11.06 -6.52 0.73
N GLY A 19 -9.83 -6.55 1.26
CA GLY A 19 -8.73 -7.31 0.66
C GLY A 19 -8.03 -6.60 -0.51
N GLY A 20 -8.33 -5.30 -0.72
CA GLY A 20 -7.61 -4.49 -1.70
C GLY A 20 -6.16 -4.21 -1.27
N PHE A 21 -5.30 -4.00 -2.26
CA PHE A 21 -3.91 -3.59 -2.08
C PHE A 21 -3.71 -2.16 -2.57
N TYR A 22 -2.79 -1.43 -1.94
CA TYR A 22 -2.34 -0.15 -2.46
C TYR A 22 -0.82 -0.11 -2.45
N VAL A 23 -0.24 -0.07 -3.64
CA VAL A 23 1.19 -0.19 -3.88
C VAL A 23 1.77 1.20 -4.08
N GLY A 24 2.87 1.50 -3.40
CA GLY A 24 3.60 2.75 -3.58
C GLY A 24 5.01 2.68 -3.02
N ASP A 25 5.80 3.71 -3.29
CA ASP A 25 7.18 3.86 -2.85
C ASP A 25 7.33 4.92 -1.76
N LYS A 26 6.27 5.67 -1.43
CA LYS A 26 6.29 6.76 -0.44
C LYS A 26 5.49 6.45 0.81
N MET A 27 5.90 7.06 1.92
CA MET A 27 5.20 6.98 3.21
C MET A 27 3.73 7.48 3.13
N SER A 28 3.43 8.45 2.25
CA SER A 28 2.07 8.94 2.00
C SER A 28 1.15 7.84 1.46
N ASP A 29 1.67 6.98 0.59
CA ASP A 29 0.92 5.87 -0.01
C ASP A 29 0.54 4.84 1.05
N LEU A 30 1.51 4.47 1.89
CA LEU A 30 1.30 3.52 2.97
C LEU A 30 0.25 4.02 3.96
N LYS A 31 0.30 5.32 4.32
CA LYS A 31 -0.70 5.95 5.20
C LYS A 31 -2.08 5.99 4.54
N ALA A 32 -2.15 6.31 3.24
CA ALA A 32 -3.40 6.35 2.50
C ALA A 32 -4.06 4.96 2.47
N ALA A 33 -3.29 3.92 2.14
CA ALA A 33 -3.71 2.53 2.16
C ALA A 33 -4.32 2.13 3.52
N ALA A 34 -3.57 2.37 4.59
CA ALA A 34 -3.99 2.04 5.95
C ALA A 34 -5.25 2.82 6.37
N LYS A 35 -5.40 4.08 5.93
CA LYS A 35 -6.58 4.91 6.24
C LYS A 35 -7.85 4.41 5.55
N VAL A 36 -7.74 3.89 4.32
CA VAL A 36 -8.89 3.35 3.58
C VAL A 36 -9.17 1.88 3.89
N GLY A 37 -8.30 1.24 4.68
CA GLY A 37 -8.43 -0.17 5.06
C GLY A 37 -7.90 -1.14 4.00
N ALA A 38 -7.16 -0.66 3.01
CA ALA A 38 -6.40 -1.50 2.10
C ALA A 38 -5.13 -2.01 2.78
N THR A 39 -4.55 -3.08 2.22
CA THR A 39 -3.23 -3.58 2.63
C THR A 39 -2.14 -2.71 2.00
N PRO A 40 -1.31 -2.01 2.78
CA PRO A 40 -0.19 -1.23 2.25
C PRO A 40 0.89 -2.15 1.67
N ILE A 41 1.34 -1.85 0.46
CA ILE A 41 2.45 -2.55 -0.19
C ILE A 41 3.54 -1.52 -0.50
N LEU A 42 4.72 -1.70 0.06
CA LEU A 42 5.91 -0.90 -0.23
C LEU A 42 6.74 -1.62 -1.29
N VAL A 43 7.07 -0.93 -2.39
CA VAL A 43 8.08 -1.39 -3.35
C VAL A 43 9.37 -0.59 -3.15
N ARG A 44 10.54 -1.22 -3.25
CA ARG A 44 11.84 -0.58 -3.05
C ARG A 44 12.30 0.32 -4.20
N THR A 45 11.63 0.25 -5.36
CA THR A 45 11.84 1.17 -6.49
C THR A 45 11.54 2.63 -6.12
N GLY A 46 12.15 3.60 -6.82
CA GLY A 46 11.89 5.03 -6.57
C GLY A 46 12.37 5.47 -5.17
N HIS A 47 11.46 5.97 -4.35
CA HIS A 47 11.72 6.38 -2.96
C HIS A 47 11.62 5.24 -1.95
N GLY A 48 11.40 4.00 -2.41
CA GLY A 48 11.05 2.86 -1.58
C GLY A 48 12.07 2.52 -0.49
N VAL A 49 13.36 2.53 -0.82
CA VAL A 49 14.45 2.26 0.14
C VAL A 49 14.44 3.28 1.29
N ALA A 50 14.38 4.57 0.97
CA ALA A 50 14.31 5.62 1.99
C ALA A 50 13.03 5.52 2.84
N THR A 51 11.91 5.16 2.21
CA THR A 51 10.63 4.92 2.90
C THR A 51 10.70 3.70 3.82
N GLU A 52 11.39 2.63 3.45
CA GLU A 52 11.59 1.42 4.27
C GLU A 52 12.41 1.73 5.52
N GLU A 53 13.50 2.47 5.37
CA GLU A 53 14.29 2.99 6.49
C GLU A 53 13.43 3.85 7.41
N GLU A 54 12.64 4.77 6.86
CA GLU A 54 11.76 5.63 7.64
C GLU A 54 10.65 4.83 8.34
N LEU A 55 10.20 3.72 7.76
CA LEU A 55 9.19 2.79 8.28
C LEU A 55 9.75 1.92 9.41
N SER A 56 11.07 1.71 9.47
CA SER A 56 11.74 0.97 10.54
C SER A 56 11.67 1.66 11.91
N LYS A 57 11.40 2.98 11.95
CA LYS A 57 11.30 3.77 13.18
C LYS A 57 10.18 3.27 14.11
N PHE A 58 10.44 3.27 15.41
CA PHE A 58 9.50 2.81 16.46
C PHE A 58 8.12 3.48 16.38
N SER A 59 8.08 4.78 16.07
CA SER A 59 6.83 5.55 15.92
C SER A 59 5.89 5.04 14.82
N LYS A 60 6.38 4.18 13.93
CA LYS A 60 5.61 3.61 12.80
C LYS A 60 5.39 2.12 12.89
N GLU A 61 5.65 1.51 14.05
CA GLU A 61 5.50 0.06 14.24
C GLU A 61 4.11 -0.45 13.80
N LYS A 62 3.04 0.29 14.11
CA LYS A 62 1.67 -0.05 13.69
C LYS A 62 1.49 -0.11 12.18
N LEU A 63 2.12 0.80 11.45
CA LEU A 63 2.06 0.84 9.99
C LEU A 63 2.96 -0.26 9.42
N ARG A 64 4.19 -0.40 9.94
CA ARG A 64 5.16 -1.43 9.55
C ARG A 64 4.57 -2.84 9.64
N LYS A 65 3.84 -3.15 10.73
CA LYS A 65 3.17 -4.44 10.91
C LYS A 65 2.08 -4.74 9.87
N LYS A 66 1.51 -3.72 9.22
CA LYS A 66 0.48 -3.87 8.19
C LYS A 66 1.06 -3.87 6.78
N THR A 67 2.23 -3.25 6.59
CA THR A 67 2.87 -3.11 5.28
C THR A 67 3.61 -4.37 4.88
N LYS A 68 3.44 -4.82 3.63
CA LYS A 68 4.32 -5.82 3.01
C LYS A 68 5.35 -5.10 2.13
N VAL A 69 6.57 -5.60 2.09
CA VAL A 69 7.68 -5.00 1.32
C VAL A 69 8.11 -5.95 0.20
N PHE A 70 8.31 -5.40 -0.99
CA PHE A 70 8.78 -6.09 -2.19
C PHE A 70 9.87 -5.26 -2.88
N ASP A 71 10.73 -5.89 -3.67
CA ASP A 71 11.79 -5.22 -4.41
C ASP A 71 11.21 -4.33 -5.52
N ASN A 72 10.16 -4.80 -6.20
CA ASN A 72 9.52 -4.08 -7.30
C ASN A 72 8.05 -4.53 -7.47
N LEU A 73 7.34 -3.87 -8.39
CA LEU A 73 5.93 -4.16 -8.67
C LEU A 73 5.73 -5.59 -9.22
N LEU A 74 6.65 -6.07 -10.06
CA LEU A 74 6.56 -7.41 -10.67
C LEU A 74 6.54 -8.49 -9.59
N GLN A 75 7.48 -8.44 -8.63
CA GLN A 75 7.57 -9.39 -7.53
C GLN A 75 6.30 -9.41 -6.65
N PHE A 76 5.65 -8.26 -6.47
CA PHE A 76 4.37 -8.20 -5.77
C PHE A 76 3.26 -8.92 -6.55
N VAL A 77 3.16 -8.66 -7.85
CA VAL A 77 2.11 -9.24 -8.71
C VAL A 77 2.27 -10.76 -8.81
N GLU A 78 3.49 -11.27 -8.93
CA GLU A 78 3.78 -12.72 -8.96
C GLU A 78 3.41 -13.44 -7.65
N ARG A 79 3.22 -12.70 -6.55
CA ARG A 79 2.83 -13.24 -5.25
C ARG A 79 1.31 -13.24 -5.02
N LEU A 80 0.52 -12.66 -5.93
CA LEU A 80 -0.94 -12.69 -5.84
C LEU A 80 -1.45 -14.12 -6.12
N PRO A 81 -2.50 -14.57 -5.39
CA PRO A 81 -3.10 -15.89 -5.57
C PRO A 81 -3.88 -16.03 -6.89
#